data_AF-A0A9E4V3T4-F1
#
_entry.id   AF-A0A9E4V3T4-F1
#
_cell.length_a   1.000
_cell.length_b   1.000
_cell.length_c   1.000
_cell.angle_alpha   90.00
_cell.angle_beta   90.00
_cell.angle_gamma   90.00
#
_symmetry.space_group_name_H-M   'P 1'
#
loop_
_entity.id
_entity.type
_entity.pdbx_description
1 polymer ?
#
loop_
_entity_poly.entity_id
_entity_poly.type
_entity_poly.pdbx_seq_one_letter_code
_entity_poly.pdbx_strand_id
1 'polypeptide(L)'
;MDTIIIKACLNGGRGRDANPNVPWTPEEVAQEAIRCYEAGACIVHVHARTPDGGVSYDPGWYAETCALIRAQCDLVMNHTTARRSGIPVEAVTRYLLETPHPVEMVSLNLGQGVRWVSNADTGQRQTTVSPNSYEDIVATLEACYKRGTFPEPAVHDTGMLNNAITLINEGHIKSSRYFLVEPSAHWGDGRQSMVGSPRNYFMLTDNI
;
A
#
# COMPACT_ATOMS: atom_id res chain seq x y z
N MET A 1 -25.21 -3.74 15.25
CA MET A 1 -24.51 -3.30 14.03
C MET A 1 -23.07 -3.70 14.20
N ASP A 2 -22.50 -4.37 13.20
CA ASP A 2 -21.10 -4.73 13.22
C ASP A 2 -20.24 -3.48 13.11
N THR A 3 -19.10 -3.47 13.79
CA THR A 3 -18.12 -2.37 13.70
C THR A 3 -17.47 -2.40 12.32
N ILE A 4 -17.51 -1.28 11.60
CA ILE A 4 -16.86 -1.11 10.30
C ILE A 4 -15.50 -0.44 10.49
N ILE A 5 -14.46 -1.00 9.88
CA ILE A 5 -13.11 -0.42 9.85
C ILE A 5 -13.05 0.54 8.66
N ILE A 6 -12.77 1.81 8.92
CA ILE A 6 -12.55 2.83 7.89
C ILE A 6 -11.05 3.09 7.76
N LYS A 7 -10.51 2.79 6.57
CA LYS A 7 -9.12 3.05 6.20
C LYS A 7 -9.05 4.19 5.18
N ALA A 8 -8.28 5.23 5.49
CA ALA A 8 -8.05 6.37 4.60
C ALA A 8 -6.68 6.28 3.92
N CYS A 9 -6.64 6.20 2.58
CA CYS A 9 -5.40 6.18 1.79
C CYS A 9 -5.06 7.60 1.31
N LEU A 10 -4.04 8.24 1.89
CA LEU A 10 -3.91 9.70 1.86
C LEU A 10 -3.32 10.26 0.56
N ASN A 11 -2.30 9.62 -0.02
CA ASN A 11 -1.58 10.19 -1.16
C ASN A 11 -1.32 9.20 -2.32
N GLY A 12 -1.00 7.95 -2.02
CA GLY A 12 -0.75 6.93 -3.03
C GLY A 12 0.37 7.32 -3.99
N GLY A 13 0.20 6.96 -5.27
CA GLY A 13 1.14 7.29 -6.35
C GLY A 13 0.72 8.46 -7.26
N ARG A 14 -0.38 9.16 -6.97
CA ARG A 14 -0.83 10.32 -7.77
C ARG A 14 -0.06 11.58 -7.37
N GLY A 15 0.13 12.51 -8.31
CA GLY A 15 0.78 13.80 -8.09
C GLY A 15 -0.21 14.95 -7.94
N ARG A 16 0.33 16.14 -7.67
CA ARG A 16 -0.44 17.40 -7.53
C ARG A 16 -0.99 17.93 -8.85
N ASP A 17 -0.45 17.44 -9.96
CA ASP A 17 -0.99 17.62 -11.31
C ASP A 17 -2.41 17.04 -11.44
N ALA A 18 -2.70 15.93 -10.74
CA ALA A 18 -4.03 15.32 -10.70
C ALA A 18 -4.94 15.97 -9.64
N ASN A 19 -4.40 16.36 -8.48
CA ASN A 19 -5.11 17.08 -7.43
C ASN A 19 -4.12 17.87 -6.56
N PRO A 20 -4.20 19.22 -6.49
CA PRO A 20 -3.22 20.03 -5.76
C PRO A 20 -3.19 19.75 -4.25
N ASN A 21 -4.23 19.11 -3.70
CA ASN A 21 -4.33 18.80 -2.26
C ASN A 21 -3.62 17.49 -1.87
N VAL A 22 -2.91 16.80 -2.78
CA VAL A 22 -2.17 15.58 -2.42
C VAL A 22 -1.04 15.93 -1.42
N PRO A 23 -1.04 15.34 -0.21
CA PRO A 23 -0.03 15.63 0.81
C PRO A 23 1.28 14.89 0.52
N TRP A 24 2.40 15.60 0.61
CA TRP A 24 3.74 15.09 0.32
C TRP A 24 4.68 15.16 1.53
N THR A 25 4.63 16.25 2.32
CA THR A 25 5.51 16.38 3.51
C THR A 25 4.93 15.61 4.70
N PRO A 26 5.76 15.25 5.70
CA PRO A 26 5.28 14.66 6.95
C PRO A 26 4.18 15.49 7.63
N GLU A 27 4.31 16.82 7.63
CA GLU A 27 3.33 17.73 8.24
C GLU A 27 2.00 17.73 7.49
N GLU A 28 2.04 17.80 6.15
CA GLU A 28 0.83 17.73 5.32
C GLU A 28 0.11 16.39 5.51
N VAL A 29 0.87 15.28 5.52
CA VAL A 29 0.32 13.95 5.74
C VAL A 29 -0.26 13.81 7.14
N ALA A 30 0.42 14.31 8.17
CA ALA A 30 -0.09 14.27 9.53
C ALA A 30 -1.38 15.08 9.69
N GLN A 31 -1.45 16.27 9.10
CA GLN A 31 -2.66 17.09 9.13
C GLN A 31 -3.86 16.40 8.45
N GLU A 32 -3.65 15.76 7.29
CA GLU A 32 -4.71 14.98 6.63
C GLU A 32 -5.09 13.74 7.44
N ALA A 33 -4.12 13.04 8.04
CA ALA A 33 -4.39 11.89 8.89
C ALA A 33 -5.30 12.26 10.07
N ILE A 34 -5.02 13.38 10.74
CA ILE A 34 -5.82 13.88 11.86
C ILE A 34 -7.24 14.23 11.40
N ARG A 35 -7.39 14.91 10.25
CA ARG A 35 -8.71 15.16 9.65
C ARG A 35 -9.48 13.86 9.39
N CYS A 36 -8.81 12.84 8.86
CA CYS A 36 -9.41 11.53 8.62
C CYS A 36 -9.82 10.85 9.95
N TYR A 37 -9.00 10.96 10.99
CA TYR A 37 -9.33 10.45 12.33
C TYR A 37 -10.58 11.12 12.91
N GLU A 38 -10.64 12.46 12.86
CA GLU A 38 -11.80 13.23 13.30
C GLU A 38 -13.07 12.90 12.50
N ALA A 39 -12.92 12.49 11.24
CA ALA A 39 -14.00 12.01 10.37
C ALA A 39 -14.39 10.54 10.60
N GLY A 40 -13.68 9.82 11.49
CA GLY A 40 -14.00 8.44 11.88
C GLY A 40 -13.13 7.35 11.25
N ALA A 41 -12.03 7.70 10.57
CA ALA A 41 -11.04 6.71 10.14
C ALA A 41 -10.28 6.15 11.34
N CYS A 42 -10.03 4.84 11.34
CA CYS A 42 -9.21 4.17 12.36
C CYS A 42 -7.88 3.67 11.80
N ILE A 43 -7.71 3.67 10.47
CA ILE A 43 -6.46 3.33 9.78
C ILE A 43 -6.13 4.42 8.77
N VAL A 44 -4.86 4.83 8.69
CA VAL A 44 -4.35 5.67 7.58
C VAL A 44 -3.26 4.95 6.82
N HIS A 45 -3.28 5.06 5.49
CA HIS A 45 -2.26 4.51 4.62
C HIS A 45 -1.49 5.61 3.89
N VAL A 46 -0.16 5.51 3.95
CA VAL A 46 0.75 6.57 3.50
C VAL A 46 1.90 6.05 2.65
N HIS A 47 2.31 6.87 1.69
CA HIS A 47 3.53 6.72 0.92
C HIS A 47 4.47 7.87 1.27
N ALA A 48 5.73 7.57 1.57
CA ALA A 48 6.76 8.60 1.67
C ALA A 48 6.99 9.24 0.29
N ARG A 49 7.12 10.58 0.27
CA ARG A 49 7.35 11.36 -0.94
C ARG A 49 8.58 12.24 -0.78
N THR A 50 9.28 12.48 -1.88
CA THR A 50 10.31 13.53 -1.95
C THR A 50 9.62 14.91 -2.05
N PRO A 51 10.34 16.02 -1.81
CA PRO A 51 9.76 17.37 -1.87
C PRO A 51 9.14 17.75 -3.23
N ASP A 52 9.60 17.11 -4.32
CA ASP A 52 9.07 17.25 -5.69
C ASP A 52 7.93 16.25 -6.01
N GLY A 53 7.49 15.46 -5.03
CA GLY A 53 6.40 14.51 -5.17
C GLY A 53 6.80 13.16 -5.75
N GLY A 54 8.09 12.87 -5.92
CA GLY A 54 8.62 11.55 -6.24
C GLY A 54 8.37 10.51 -5.13
N VAL A 55 8.70 9.25 -5.41
CA VAL A 55 8.61 8.15 -4.41
C VAL A 55 9.84 8.19 -3.51
N SER A 56 9.63 8.07 -2.20
CA SER A 56 10.70 7.95 -1.20
C SER A 56 10.58 6.63 -0.42
N TYR A 57 11.70 6.18 0.14
CA TYR A 57 11.79 5.06 1.09
C TYR A 57 12.58 5.49 2.33
N ASP A 58 12.54 6.79 2.65
CA ASP A 58 13.30 7.38 3.75
C ASP A 58 12.70 7.00 5.12
N PRO A 59 13.43 6.29 6.00
CA PRO A 59 12.98 6.00 7.35
C PRO A 59 12.71 7.26 8.18
N GLY A 60 13.45 8.35 7.92
CA GLY A 60 13.29 9.64 8.62
C GLY A 60 11.93 10.26 8.36
N TRP A 61 11.51 10.30 7.09
CA TRP A 61 10.18 10.77 6.69
C TRP A 61 9.06 9.99 7.40
N TYR A 62 9.16 8.65 7.46
CA TYR A 62 8.18 7.83 8.17
C TYR A 62 8.20 8.08 9.67
N ALA A 63 9.37 8.19 10.28
CA ALA A 63 9.52 8.45 11.71
C ALA A 63 8.88 9.79 12.12
N GLU A 64 9.14 10.84 11.35
CA GLU A 64 8.59 12.18 11.57
C GLU A 64 7.06 12.19 11.40
N THR A 65 6.56 11.61 10.31
CA THR A 65 5.11 11.48 10.06
C THR A 65 4.41 10.76 11.21
N CYS A 66 4.98 9.62 11.66
CA CYS A 66 4.45 8.86 12.79
C CYS A 66 4.44 9.68 14.09
N ALA A 67 5.50 10.43 14.37
CA ALA A 67 5.60 11.24 15.58
C ALA A 67 4.52 12.34 15.60
N LEU A 68 4.31 13.02 14.47
CA LEU A 68 3.31 14.07 14.33
C LEU A 68 1.87 13.56 14.49
N ILE A 69 1.55 12.39 13.93
CA ILE A 69 0.22 11.76 14.03
C ILE A 69 -0.03 11.28 15.46
N ARG A 70 0.90 10.52 16.04
CA ARG A 70 0.77 9.95 17.40
C ARG A 70 0.70 11.01 18.50
N ALA A 71 1.22 12.22 18.25
CA ALA A 71 1.08 13.33 19.18
C ALA A 71 -0.36 13.85 19.31
N GLN A 72 -1.25 13.53 18.36
CA GLN A 72 -2.58 14.13 18.25
C GLN A 72 -3.72 13.10 18.21
N CYS A 73 -3.47 11.87 17.76
CA CYS A 73 -4.51 10.84 17.67
C CYS A 73 -3.95 9.42 17.74
N ASP A 74 -4.84 8.47 18.01
CA ASP A 74 -4.54 7.02 18.10
C ASP A 74 -5.01 6.30 16.82
N LEU A 75 -4.32 6.60 15.72
CA LEU A 75 -4.53 5.95 14.42
C LEU A 75 -3.62 4.73 14.26
N VAL A 76 -4.18 3.65 13.70
CA VAL A 76 -3.34 2.58 13.13
C VAL A 76 -2.68 3.12 11.87
N MET A 77 -1.35 3.16 11.84
CA MET A 77 -0.63 3.60 10.66
C MET A 77 -0.29 2.42 9.76
N ASN A 78 -0.44 2.62 8.46
CA ASN A 78 -0.15 1.64 7.43
C ASN A 78 0.84 2.23 6.41
N HIS A 79 2.08 1.76 6.41
CA HIS A 79 3.07 2.21 5.43
C HIS A 79 3.06 1.35 4.17
N THR A 80 3.31 1.97 3.01
CA THR A 80 3.41 1.23 1.75
C THR A 80 4.69 0.41 1.65
N THR A 81 4.61 -0.84 1.22
CA THR A 81 5.79 -1.61 0.74
C THR A 81 5.91 -1.62 -0.78
N ALA A 82 5.05 -0.88 -1.49
CA ALA A 82 5.04 -0.88 -2.94
C ALA A 82 6.36 -0.36 -3.51
N ARG A 83 6.92 -1.10 -4.45
CA ARG A 83 8.18 -0.77 -5.13
C ARG A 83 7.99 -0.29 -6.55
N ARG A 84 8.91 0.56 -6.99
CA ARG A 84 9.08 0.93 -8.40
C ARG A 84 10.06 -0.02 -9.09
N SER A 85 9.91 -0.18 -10.41
CA SER A 85 10.86 -0.92 -11.24
C SER A 85 12.29 -0.41 -11.02
N GLY A 86 13.26 -1.32 -10.96
CA GLY A 86 14.68 -1.00 -10.75
C GLY A 86 15.07 -0.70 -9.29
N ILE A 87 14.12 -0.56 -8.38
CA ILE A 87 14.41 -0.43 -6.94
C ILE A 87 14.53 -1.83 -6.34
N PRO A 88 15.62 -2.19 -5.64
CA PRO A 88 15.78 -3.50 -5.01
C PRO A 88 14.88 -3.66 -3.77
N VAL A 89 14.52 -4.90 -3.40
CA VAL A 89 13.62 -5.17 -2.24
C VAL A 89 14.21 -4.69 -0.93
N GLU A 90 15.54 -4.64 -0.85
CA GLU A 90 16.32 -4.11 0.26
C GLU A 90 15.98 -2.64 0.57
N ALA A 91 15.55 -1.84 -0.40
CA ALA A 91 15.09 -0.48 -0.11
C ALA A 91 13.84 -0.48 0.79
N VAL A 92 12.95 -1.46 0.60
CA VAL A 92 11.72 -1.63 1.40
C VAL A 92 12.06 -2.26 2.74
N THR A 93 12.77 -3.38 2.75
CA THR A 93 13.09 -4.06 4.02
C THR A 93 13.98 -3.19 4.91
N ARG A 94 14.89 -2.39 4.33
CA ARG A 94 15.69 -1.41 5.08
C ARG A 94 14.81 -0.42 5.82
N TYR A 95 13.85 0.25 5.16
CA TYR A 95 13.06 1.25 5.88
C TYR A 95 12.19 0.62 6.97
N LEU A 96 11.66 -0.59 6.75
CA LEU A 96 10.93 -1.32 7.78
C LEU A 96 11.82 -1.61 9.00
N LEU A 97 13.07 -2.01 8.75
CA LEU A 97 14.03 -2.37 9.79
C LEU A 97 14.72 -1.19 10.47
N GLU A 98 14.82 -0.04 9.80
CA GLU A 98 15.55 1.14 10.29
C GLU A 98 14.66 2.28 10.78
N THR A 99 13.35 2.28 10.49
CA THR A 99 12.44 3.27 11.09
C THR A 99 12.47 3.08 12.62
N PRO A 100 12.78 4.11 13.44
CA PRO A 100 13.08 3.94 14.87
C PRO A 100 11.99 3.23 15.69
N HIS A 101 10.72 3.49 15.36
CA HIS A 101 9.58 2.85 16.00
C HIS A 101 8.87 1.96 14.98
N PRO A 102 8.49 0.72 15.33
CA PRO A 102 7.69 -0.10 14.45
C PRO A 102 6.35 0.60 14.17
N VAL A 103 5.85 0.34 12.97
CA VAL A 103 4.52 0.74 12.56
C VAL A 103 3.56 -0.43 12.80
N GLU A 104 2.29 -0.15 13.06
CA GLU A 104 1.30 -1.19 13.36
C GLU A 104 1.05 -2.09 12.15
N MET A 105 0.98 -1.49 10.95
CA MET A 105 0.62 -2.17 9.71
C MET A 105 1.48 -1.72 8.53
N VAL A 106 1.64 -2.59 7.54
CA VAL A 106 2.17 -2.22 6.22
C VAL A 106 1.37 -2.88 5.11
N SER A 107 1.20 -2.22 3.97
CA SER A 107 0.58 -2.84 2.79
C SER A 107 1.51 -3.87 2.18
N LEU A 108 1.00 -4.97 1.63
CA LEU A 108 1.80 -5.98 0.93
C LEU A 108 1.05 -6.52 -0.28
N ASN A 109 1.42 -6.07 -1.47
CA ASN A 109 0.83 -6.60 -2.71
C ASN A 109 1.25 -8.05 -2.92
N LEU A 110 0.31 -8.96 -3.15
CA LEU A 110 0.62 -10.39 -3.28
C LEU A 110 0.96 -10.81 -4.72
N GLY A 111 1.66 -9.94 -5.43
CA GLY A 111 2.16 -10.18 -6.78
C GLY A 111 2.64 -8.90 -7.44
N GLN A 112 3.09 -9.04 -8.69
CA GLN A 112 3.55 -7.91 -9.47
C GLN A 112 2.38 -7.07 -9.96
N GLY A 113 2.49 -5.75 -9.84
CA GLY A 113 1.56 -4.82 -10.46
C GLY A 113 2.00 -4.47 -11.87
N VAL A 114 1.20 -4.74 -12.89
CA VAL A 114 1.51 -4.39 -14.28
C VAL A 114 0.56 -3.29 -14.76
N ARG A 115 1.12 -2.24 -15.38
CA ARG A 115 0.34 -1.14 -15.95
C ARG A 115 0.84 -0.78 -17.34
N TRP A 116 -0.09 -0.51 -18.24
CA TRP A 116 0.17 0.14 -19.52
C TRP A 116 -0.11 1.63 -19.39
N VAL A 117 0.93 2.43 -19.56
CA VAL A 117 0.86 3.87 -19.43
C VAL A 117 1.10 4.49 -20.80
N SER A 118 0.23 5.38 -21.22
CA SER A 118 0.46 6.19 -22.42
C SER A 118 1.43 7.31 -22.08
N ASN A 119 2.50 7.41 -22.84
CA ASN A 119 3.36 8.60 -22.83
C ASN A 119 2.58 9.73 -23.52
N ALA A 120 2.35 10.84 -22.82
CA ALA A 120 1.57 11.96 -23.34
C ALA A 120 2.28 12.68 -24.50
N ASP A 121 3.61 12.68 -24.51
CA ASP A 121 4.43 13.38 -25.50
C ASP A 121 4.56 12.57 -26.79
N THR A 122 4.69 11.25 -26.68
CA THR A 122 4.92 10.37 -27.85
C THR A 122 3.67 9.62 -28.31
N GLY A 123 2.62 9.58 -27.49
CA GLY A 123 1.42 8.77 -27.71
C GLY A 123 1.66 7.25 -27.61
N GLN A 124 2.89 6.81 -27.37
CA GLN A 124 3.22 5.40 -27.28
C GLN A 124 2.81 4.82 -25.92
N ARG A 125 2.35 3.57 -25.92
CA ARG A 125 2.13 2.82 -24.67
C ARG A 125 3.40 2.13 -24.24
N GLN A 126 3.70 2.22 -22.95
CA GLN A 126 4.80 1.52 -22.31
C GLN A 126 4.29 0.71 -21.12
N THR A 127 4.96 -0.40 -20.84
CA THR A 127 4.71 -1.21 -19.66
C THR A 127 5.52 -0.67 -18.49
N THR A 128 4.84 -0.45 -17.36
CA THR A 128 5.49 -0.20 -16.07
C THR A 128 5.14 -1.33 -15.12
N VAL A 129 6.13 -1.81 -14.37
CA VAL A 129 5.99 -2.90 -13.42
C VAL A 129 6.32 -2.40 -12.02
N SER A 130 5.44 -2.74 -11.07
CA SER A 130 5.75 -2.72 -9.65
C SER A 130 6.14 -4.16 -9.25
N PRO A 131 7.45 -4.44 -9.09
CA PRO A 131 7.92 -5.79 -8.84
C PRO A 131 7.53 -6.25 -7.43
N ASN A 132 7.08 -7.50 -7.35
CA ASN A 132 6.93 -8.25 -6.11
C ASN A 132 6.90 -9.74 -6.46
N SER A 133 8.09 -10.34 -6.58
CA SER A 133 8.21 -11.79 -6.75
C SER A 133 7.84 -12.52 -5.46
N TYR A 134 7.76 -13.84 -5.53
CA TYR A 134 7.57 -14.67 -4.35
C TYR A 134 8.65 -14.41 -3.28
N GLU A 135 9.92 -14.38 -3.70
CA GLU A 135 11.07 -14.15 -2.83
C GLU A 135 11.02 -12.74 -2.20
N ASP A 136 10.64 -11.72 -2.98
CA ASP A 136 10.48 -10.35 -2.47
C ASP A 136 9.35 -10.26 -1.42
N ILE A 137 8.24 -10.97 -1.64
CA ILE A 137 7.12 -11.03 -0.70
C ILE A 137 7.56 -11.71 0.59
N VAL A 138 8.24 -12.86 0.51
CA VAL A 138 8.76 -13.59 1.69
C VAL A 138 9.76 -12.72 2.46
N ALA A 139 10.71 -12.08 1.79
CA ALA A 139 11.69 -11.19 2.44
C ALA A 139 11.00 -10.01 3.15
N THR A 140 9.95 -9.44 2.55
CA THR A 140 9.17 -8.36 3.18
C THR A 140 8.40 -8.86 4.39
N LEU A 141 7.75 -10.04 4.31
CA LEU A 141 7.06 -10.66 5.44
C LEU A 141 8.00 -10.92 6.63
N GLU A 142 9.19 -11.44 6.37
CA GLU A 142 10.21 -11.65 7.39
C GLU A 142 10.62 -10.34 8.09
N ALA A 143 10.82 -9.27 7.32
CA ALA A 143 11.12 -7.94 7.87
C ALA A 143 9.97 -7.42 8.75
N CYS A 144 8.72 -7.55 8.30
CA CYS A 144 7.54 -7.17 9.08
C CYS A 144 7.49 -7.91 10.42
N TYR A 145 7.65 -9.24 10.41
CA TYR A 145 7.57 -10.05 11.62
C TYR A 145 8.71 -9.78 12.59
N LYS A 146 9.93 -9.50 12.11
CA LYS A 146 11.07 -9.09 12.96
C LYS A 146 10.77 -7.80 13.75
N ARG A 147 9.92 -6.93 13.19
CA ARG A 147 9.52 -5.66 13.79
C ARG A 147 8.20 -5.72 14.56
N GLY A 148 7.50 -6.85 14.54
CA GLY A 148 6.16 -6.98 15.13
C GLY A 148 5.07 -6.23 14.35
N THR A 149 5.32 -5.88 13.09
CA THR A 149 4.39 -5.16 12.21
C THR A 149 3.47 -6.12 11.49
N PHE A 150 2.18 -5.77 11.37
CA PHE A 150 1.19 -6.58 10.65
C PHE A 150 1.28 -6.36 9.13
N PRO A 151 1.57 -7.39 8.31
CA PRO A 151 1.49 -7.28 6.86
C PRO A 151 0.05 -7.39 6.39
N GLU A 152 -0.50 -6.31 5.83
CA GLU A 152 -1.79 -6.27 5.16
C GLU A 152 -1.68 -6.91 3.78
N PRO A 153 -2.24 -8.11 3.56
CA PRO A 153 -2.18 -8.74 2.26
C PRO A 153 -3.18 -8.05 1.32
N ALA A 154 -2.66 -7.44 0.26
CA ALA A 154 -3.43 -6.72 -0.75
C ALA A 154 -3.51 -7.54 -2.05
N VAL A 155 -4.74 -7.80 -2.51
CA VAL A 155 -5.04 -8.60 -3.70
C VAL A 155 -5.74 -7.73 -4.74
N HIS A 156 -5.17 -7.70 -5.94
CA HIS A 156 -5.68 -6.89 -7.06
C HIS A 156 -6.53 -7.71 -8.04
N ASP A 157 -6.43 -9.04 -7.98
CA ASP A 157 -7.17 -9.98 -8.82
C ASP A 157 -7.06 -11.40 -8.21
N THR A 158 -7.80 -12.34 -8.78
CA THR A 158 -7.83 -13.78 -8.51
C THR A 158 -6.45 -14.43 -8.52
N GLY A 159 -5.52 -13.96 -9.37
CA GLY A 159 -4.14 -14.42 -9.37
C GLY A 159 -3.40 -14.09 -8.06
N MET A 160 -3.57 -12.87 -7.56
CA MET A 160 -2.97 -12.47 -6.28
C MET A 160 -3.68 -13.12 -5.08
N LEU A 161 -4.98 -13.41 -5.19
CA LEU A 161 -5.68 -14.21 -4.19
C LEU A 161 -5.11 -15.64 -4.13
N ASN A 162 -4.86 -16.28 -5.27
CA ASN A 162 -4.18 -17.58 -5.31
C ASN A 162 -2.80 -17.52 -4.64
N ASN A 163 -2.01 -16.49 -4.92
CA ASN A 163 -0.72 -16.29 -4.25
C ASN A 163 -0.89 -16.15 -2.73
N ALA A 164 -1.94 -15.46 -2.27
CA ALA A 164 -2.26 -15.37 -0.84
C ALA A 164 -2.46 -16.74 -0.21
N ILE A 165 -3.28 -17.58 -0.85
CA ILE A 165 -3.58 -18.93 -0.37
C ILE A 165 -2.30 -19.79 -0.35
N THR A 166 -1.46 -19.71 -1.37
CA THR A 166 -0.15 -20.38 -1.38
C THR A 166 0.70 -19.96 -0.18
N LEU A 167 0.86 -18.65 0.05
CA LEU A 167 1.66 -18.12 1.15
C LEU A 167 1.10 -18.45 2.53
N ILE A 168 -0.22 -18.61 2.67
CA ILE A 168 -0.87 -19.07 3.91
C ILE A 168 -0.60 -20.56 4.13
N ASN A 169 -0.77 -21.38 3.09
CA ASN A 169 -0.54 -22.83 3.17
C ASN A 169 0.92 -23.17 3.49
N GLU A 170 1.85 -22.34 3.02
CA GLU A 170 3.28 -22.45 3.33
C GLU A 170 3.66 -21.83 4.69
N GLY A 171 2.73 -21.18 5.38
CA GLY A 171 2.95 -20.59 6.70
C GLY A 171 3.67 -19.24 6.71
N HIS A 172 3.88 -18.61 5.54
CA HIS A 172 4.47 -17.27 5.42
C HIS A 172 3.49 -16.18 5.88
N ILE A 173 2.21 -16.25 5.50
CA ILE A 173 1.17 -15.37 6.03
C ILE A 173 0.54 -16.03 7.26
N LYS A 174 0.73 -15.41 8.43
CA LYS A 174 0.32 -15.98 9.73
C LYS A 174 -1.15 -15.75 10.09
N SER A 175 -1.85 -14.87 9.37
CA SER A 175 -3.25 -14.54 9.63
C SER A 175 -4.01 -14.28 8.34
N SER A 176 -5.21 -14.86 8.24
CA SER A 176 -6.15 -14.67 7.13
C SER A 176 -7.35 -13.79 7.51
N ARG A 177 -7.28 -13.07 8.64
CA ARG A 177 -8.42 -12.30 9.16
C ARG A 177 -8.67 -10.97 8.45
N TYR A 178 -7.70 -10.50 7.67
CA TYR A 178 -7.78 -9.23 6.98
C TYR A 178 -7.14 -9.34 5.60
N PHE A 179 -7.89 -8.98 4.56
CA PHE A 179 -7.40 -8.81 3.20
C PHE A 179 -7.90 -7.48 2.65
N LEU A 180 -7.04 -6.81 1.89
CA LEU A 180 -7.43 -5.64 1.13
C LEU A 180 -7.66 -6.04 -0.33
N VAL A 181 -8.88 -5.81 -0.82
CA VAL A 181 -9.22 -5.99 -2.24
C VAL A 181 -9.02 -4.66 -2.96
N GLU A 182 -8.09 -4.60 -3.91
CA GLU A 182 -7.69 -3.38 -4.62
C GLU A 182 -8.01 -3.45 -6.12
N PRO A 183 -9.26 -3.21 -6.54
CA PRO A 183 -9.60 -3.27 -7.95
C PRO A 183 -9.16 -2.01 -8.73
N SER A 184 -9.12 -2.11 -10.06
CA SER A 184 -8.98 -0.96 -10.96
C SER A 184 -10.27 -0.15 -11.06
N ALA A 185 -10.18 1.09 -11.54
CA ALA A 185 -11.31 2.00 -11.54
C ALA A 185 -12.37 1.64 -12.60
N HIS A 186 -11.91 1.28 -13.79
CA HIS A 186 -12.77 0.90 -14.92
C HIS A 186 -12.00 0.03 -15.90
N TRP A 187 -12.72 -0.64 -16.80
CA TRP A 187 -12.10 -1.39 -17.90
C TRP A 187 -11.24 -0.48 -18.77
N GLY A 188 -10.05 -0.94 -19.12
CA GLY A 188 -9.14 -0.21 -20.00
C GLY A 188 -8.37 0.95 -19.35
N ASP A 189 -8.33 1.07 -18.01
CA ASP A 189 -7.52 2.07 -17.30
C ASP A 189 -6.00 1.78 -17.32
N GLY A 190 -5.59 0.75 -18.08
CA GLY A 190 -4.21 0.33 -18.23
C GLY A 190 -3.70 -0.56 -17.10
N ARG A 191 -4.44 -0.74 -15.99
CA ARG A 191 -4.04 -1.67 -14.92
C ARG A 191 -4.39 -3.10 -15.32
N GLN A 192 -3.46 -4.02 -15.13
CA GLN A 192 -3.74 -5.46 -15.21
C GLN A 192 -4.21 -5.96 -13.85
N SER A 193 -5.49 -5.70 -13.57
CA SER A 193 -6.18 -6.09 -12.34
C SER A 193 -7.67 -6.19 -12.61
N MET A 194 -8.41 -6.82 -11.71
CA MET A 194 -9.87 -6.85 -11.79
C MET A 194 -10.45 -5.44 -11.70
N VAL A 195 -11.56 -5.17 -12.39
CA VAL A 195 -12.26 -3.88 -12.30
C VAL A 195 -13.19 -3.81 -11.10
N GLY A 196 -13.30 -2.63 -10.50
CA GLY A 196 -14.17 -2.35 -9.37
C GLY A 196 -15.63 -2.40 -9.80
N SER A 197 -16.28 -3.53 -9.56
CA SER A 197 -17.71 -3.71 -9.73
C SER A 197 -18.24 -4.67 -8.66
N PRO A 198 -19.52 -4.57 -8.26
CA PRO A 198 -20.11 -5.50 -7.31
C PRO A 198 -19.91 -6.96 -7.72
N ARG A 199 -20.09 -7.27 -9.02
CA ARG A 199 -19.89 -8.62 -9.56
C ARG A 199 -18.47 -9.15 -9.32
N ASN A 200 -17.46 -8.33 -9.59
CA ASN A 200 -16.07 -8.76 -9.44
C ASN A 200 -15.67 -8.85 -7.96
N TYR A 201 -16.18 -7.95 -7.11
CA TYR A 201 -16.00 -8.04 -5.66
C TYR A 201 -16.51 -9.38 -5.12
N PHE A 202 -17.77 -9.73 -5.43
CA PHE A 202 -18.35 -11.01 -5.02
C PHE A 202 -17.61 -12.21 -5.63
N MET A 203 -17.17 -12.14 -6.89
CA MET A 203 -16.34 -13.20 -7.48
C MET A 203 -15.09 -13.51 -6.64
N LEU A 204 -14.41 -12.49 -6.12
CA LEU A 204 -13.27 -12.70 -5.23
C LEU A 204 -13.69 -13.22 -3.86
N THR A 205 -14.71 -12.62 -3.25
CA THR A 205 -15.02 -12.84 -1.83
C THR A 205 -15.89 -14.06 -1.56
N ASP A 206 -16.68 -14.53 -2.53
CA ASP A 206 -17.61 -15.66 -2.34
C ASP A 206 -16.88 -17.00 -2.09
N ASN A 207 -15.56 -17.05 -2.32
CA ASN A 207 -14.73 -18.24 -2.20
C ASN A 207 -13.72 -18.18 -1.03
N ILE A 208 -13.84 -17.19 -0.13
CA ILE A 208 -12.90 -16.94 0.99
C ILE A 208 -13.60 -17.12 2.34
#